data_AF-A0A5M4B470-F1
#
_entry.id   AF-A0A5M4B470-F1
#
_cell.length_a   1.000
_cell.length_b   1.000
_cell.length_c   1.000
_cell.angle_alpha   90.00
_cell.angle_beta   90.00
_cell.angle_gamma   90.00
#
_symmetry.space_group_name_H-M   'P 1'
#
loop_
_entity.id
_entity.type
_entity.pdbx_description
1 polymer ?
#
loop_
_entity_poly.entity_id
_entity_poly.type
_entity_poly.pdbx_seq_one_letter_code
_entity_poly.pdbx_strand_id
1 'polypeptide(L)'
;MLLIQHIGSRNQVAIQFTNYRNYYHDIFYILNEEIILGGIPLYLLVRKWKINSLLAAAALALFFAAGHFAFYRWIFLQRGTLGPTTLTTLFLIGFVRNSLIVSNRHIGYSWALHFGWMVLLFGSRLYRVETNINLTEPERFNMFLGSPEMVSISLILAVVSFIHLTGIDKRIKKINLSE
;
A
#
# COMPACT_ATOMS: atom_id res chain seq x y z
N MET A 1 -0.24 -7.59 13.31
CA MET A 1 0.61 -8.74 13.71
C MET A 1 -0.14 -10.07 13.61
N LEU A 2 -1.30 -10.22 14.25
CA LEU A 2 -2.09 -11.47 14.24
C LEU A 2 -2.43 -11.99 12.83
N LEU A 3 -2.81 -11.10 11.89
CA LEU A 3 -3.15 -11.51 10.52
C LEU A 3 -1.95 -12.10 9.77
N ILE A 4 -0.80 -11.42 9.81
CA ILE A 4 0.43 -11.87 9.15
C ILE A 4 0.93 -13.17 9.79
N GLN A 5 0.85 -13.30 11.12
CA GLN A 5 1.15 -14.56 11.80
C GLN A 5 0.20 -15.69 11.39
N HIS A 6 -1.09 -15.42 11.27
CA HIS A 6 -2.10 -16.38 10.82
C HIS A 6 -1.87 -16.85 9.37
N ILE A 7 -1.55 -15.92 8.46
CA ILE A 7 -1.21 -16.26 7.08
C ILE A 7 0.10 -17.06 7.04
N GLY A 8 1.11 -16.65 7.80
CA GLY A 8 2.41 -17.32 7.86
C GLY A 8 2.31 -18.76 8.37
N SER A 9 1.57 -18.98 9.46
CA SER A 9 1.41 -20.32 10.05
C SER A 9 0.71 -21.30 9.10
N ARG A 10 -0.33 -20.87 8.38
CA ARG A 10 -1.00 -21.69 7.36
C ARG A 10 -0.10 -22.06 6.18
N ASN A 11 0.97 -21.29 5.93
CA ASN A 11 1.91 -21.51 4.84
C ASN A 11 3.25 -22.13 5.31
N GLN A 12 3.33 -22.63 6.55
CA GLN A 12 4.57 -23.17 7.14
C GLN A 12 5.73 -22.17 7.10
N VAL A 13 5.44 -20.89 7.35
CA VAL A 13 6.41 -19.79 7.39
C VAL A 13 6.54 -19.25 8.79
N ALA A 14 7.77 -19.30 9.32
CA ALA A 14 8.12 -18.68 10.58
C ALA A 14 8.49 -17.21 10.35
N ILE A 15 8.17 -16.38 11.35
CA ILE A 15 8.46 -14.95 11.35
C ILE A 15 9.36 -14.67 12.55
N GLN A 16 10.57 -14.21 12.29
CA GLN A 16 11.55 -13.86 13.31
C GLN A 16 11.94 -12.39 13.15
N PHE A 17 11.74 -11.58 14.18
CA PHE A 17 12.17 -10.18 14.16
C PHE A 17 13.70 -10.10 14.03
N THR A 18 14.20 -9.21 13.17
CA THR A 18 15.64 -9.15 12.86
C THR A 18 16.39 -8.16 13.74
N ASN A 19 16.24 -6.85 13.46
CA ASN A 19 17.05 -5.81 14.08
C ASN A 19 16.37 -4.42 13.92
N TYR A 20 16.49 -3.57 14.93
CA TYR A 20 16.06 -2.16 14.95
C TYR A 20 16.74 -1.26 13.89
N ARG A 21 17.92 -1.61 13.37
CA ARG A 21 18.63 -0.83 12.36
C ARG A 21 17.88 -0.80 11.02
N ASN A 22 17.34 -1.95 10.60
CA ASN A 22 16.52 -2.03 9.38
C ASN A 22 15.22 -1.23 9.55
N TYR A 23 14.66 -1.24 10.76
CA TYR A 23 13.47 -0.48 11.12
C TYR A 23 13.63 1.04 10.89
N TYR A 24 14.76 1.64 11.27
CA TYR A 24 14.99 3.08 11.03
C TYR A 24 15.16 3.41 9.55
N HIS A 25 15.83 2.56 8.78
CA HIS A 25 15.91 2.72 7.33
C HIS A 25 14.51 2.68 6.70
N ASP A 26 13.68 1.72 7.11
CA ASP A 26 12.33 1.55 6.58
C ASP A 26 11.42 2.74 6.88
N ILE A 27 11.53 3.35 8.08
CA ILE A 27 10.80 4.58 8.43
C ILE A 27 11.00 5.67 7.37
N PHE A 28 12.27 6.00 7.06
CA PHE A 28 12.60 7.09 6.16
C PHE A 28 12.38 6.70 4.70
N TYR A 29 12.63 5.45 4.34
CA TYR A 29 12.31 4.92 3.02
C TYR A 29 10.82 5.07 2.70
N ILE A 30 9.96 4.63 3.62
CA ILE A 30 8.50 4.71 3.48
C ILE A 30 8.03 6.16 3.49
N LEU A 31 8.61 7.02 4.32
CA LEU A 31 8.31 8.45 4.32
C LEU A 31 8.64 9.10 2.96
N ASN A 32 9.80 8.77 2.38
CA ASN A 32 10.19 9.27 1.08
C ASN A 32 9.23 8.78 -0.02
N GLU A 33 8.80 7.52 0.03
CA GLU A 33 7.82 7.00 -0.91
C GLU A 33 6.49 7.75 -0.79
N GLU A 34 6.00 8.00 0.43
CA GLU A 34 4.77 8.77 0.67
C GLU A 34 4.86 10.19 0.13
N ILE A 35 6.01 10.86 0.25
CA ILE A 35 6.21 12.21 -0.27
C ILE A 35 6.26 12.20 -1.80
N ILE A 36 7.14 11.37 -2.38
CA ILE A 36 7.50 11.41 -3.80
C ILE A 36 6.44 10.75 -4.68
N LEU A 37 5.88 9.62 -4.25
CA LEU A 37 4.91 8.85 -5.03
C LEU A 37 3.46 9.12 -4.62
N GLY A 38 3.21 9.70 -3.44
CA GLY A 38 1.87 10.04 -2.95
C GLY A 38 1.60 11.53 -2.91
N GLY A 39 2.15 12.22 -1.92
CA GLY A 39 1.84 13.60 -1.54
C GLY A 39 2.07 14.61 -2.67
N ILE A 40 3.26 14.63 -3.27
CA ILE A 40 3.57 15.57 -4.37
C ILE A 40 2.69 15.30 -5.59
N PRO A 41 2.59 14.06 -6.13
CA PRO A 41 1.71 13.77 -7.26
C PRO A 41 0.25 14.12 -7.00
N LEU A 42 -0.31 13.74 -5.84
CA LEU A 42 -1.71 14.05 -5.52
C LEU A 42 -1.96 15.55 -5.37
N TYR A 43 -1.01 16.29 -4.78
CA TYR A 43 -1.08 17.74 -4.74
C TYR A 43 -1.13 18.32 -6.16
N LEU A 44 -0.26 17.87 -7.06
CA LEU A 44 -0.26 18.34 -8.45
C LEU A 44 -1.56 18.00 -9.17
N LEU A 45 -1.98 16.73 -9.13
CA LEU A 45 -3.19 16.24 -9.81
C LEU A 45 -4.44 16.99 -9.32
N VAL A 46 -4.65 17.08 -7.99
CA VAL A 46 -5.90 17.62 -7.41
C VAL A 46 -5.87 19.14 -7.29
N ARG A 47 -4.76 19.73 -6.81
CA ARG A 47 -4.72 21.18 -6.54
C ARG A 47 -4.29 22.01 -7.75
N LYS A 48 -3.25 21.58 -8.45
CA LYS A 48 -2.70 22.32 -9.60
C LYS A 48 -3.48 22.05 -10.88
N TRP A 49 -3.76 20.79 -11.19
CA TRP A 49 -4.45 20.38 -12.41
C TRP A 49 -5.96 20.18 -12.26
N LYS A 50 -6.50 20.35 -11.05
CA LYS A 50 -7.95 20.28 -10.75
C LYS A 50 -8.61 18.97 -11.18
N ILE A 51 -7.84 17.89 -11.25
CA ILE A 51 -8.38 16.55 -11.52
C ILE A 51 -9.26 16.15 -10.34
N ASN A 52 -10.37 15.48 -10.64
CA ASN A 52 -11.27 14.96 -9.62
C ASN A 52 -10.50 14.06 -8.63
N SER A 53 -10.74 14.26 -7.32
CA SER A 53 -10.06 13.57 -6.23
C SER A 53 -10.08 12.06 -6.37
N LEU A 54 -11.25 11.50 -6.71
CA LEU A 54 -11.44 10.07 -6.89
C LEU A 54 -10.58 9.54 -8.05
N LEU A 55 -10.62 10.22 -9.19
CA LEU A 55 -9.86 9.85 -10.37
C LEU A 55 -8.35 9.95 -10.11
N ALA A 56 -7.89 11.02 -9.46
CA ALA A 56 -6.48 11.20 -9.10
C ALA A 56 -5.99 10.08 -8.18
N ALA A 57 -6.76 9.76 -7.13
CA ALA A 57 -6.40 8.70 -6.19
C ALA A 57 -6.37 7.31 -6.85
N ALA A 58 -7.37 6.99 -7.69
CA ALA A 58 -7.45 5.71 -8.38
C ALA A 58 -6.37 5.56 -9.46
N ALA A 59 -6.14 6.60 -10.27
CA ALA A 59 -5.13 6.56 -11.33
C ALA A 59 -3.72 6.40 -10.76
N LEU A 60 -3.39 7.12 -9.69
CA LEU A 60 -2.09 7.01 -9.03
C LEU A 60 -1.90 5.64 -8.36
N ALA A 61 -2.95 5.07 -7.76
CA ALA A 61 -2.91 3.72 -7.20
C ALA A 61 -2.69 2.65 -8.28
N LEU A 62 -3.34 2.80 -9.44
CA LEU A 62 -3.15 1.91 -10.59
C LEU A 62 -1.71 2.00 -11.13
N PHE A 63 -1.19 3.22 -11.30
CA PHE A 63 0.18 3.44 -11.69
C PHE A 63 1.17 2.78 -10.72
N PHE A 64 0.94 2.91 -9.42
CA PHE A 64 1.78 2.31 -8.39
C PHE A 64 1.77 0.77 -8.44
N ALA A 65 0.60 0.15 -8.57
CA ALA A 65 0.47 -1.30 -8.70
C ALA A 65 1.12 -1.83 -9.99
N ALA A 66 0.94 -1.13 -11.11
CA ALA A 66 1.60 -1.47 -12.38
C ALA A 66 3.12 -1.30 -12.30
N GLY A 67 3.61 -0.25 -11.62
CA GLY A 67 5.02 -0.05 -11.35
C GLY A 67 5.63 -1.20 -10.53
N HIS A 68 4.93 -1.67 -9.50
CA HIS A 68 5.34 -2.84 -8.72
C HIS A 68 5.46 -4.09 -9.59
N PHE A 69 4.47 -4.36 -10.45
CA PHE A 69 4.55 -5.46 -11.40
C PHE A 69 5.80 -5.34 -12.30
N ALA A 70 6.02 -4.17 -12.88
CA ALA A 70 7.14 -3.94 -13.80
C ALA A 70 8.50 -4.06 -13.11
N PHE A 71 8.65 -3.47 -11.92
CA PHE A 71 9.91 -3.50 -11.16
C PHE A 71 10.28 -4.90 -10.73
N TYR A 72 9.34 -5.68 -10.18
CA TYR A 72 9.62 -7.07 -9.79
C TYR A 72 9.84 -8.00 -10.98
N ARG A 73 9.21 -7.72 -12.13
CA ARG A 73 9.38 -8.53 -13.34
C ARG A 73 10.72 -8.29 -14.03
N TRP A 74 11.19 -7.03 -14.08
CA TRP A 74 12.31 -6.65 -14.96
C TRP A 74 13.48 -5.96 -14.28
N ILE A 75 13.25 -5.14 -13.24
CA ILE A 75 14.27 -4.21 -12.73
C ILE A 75 14.99 -4.77 -11.51
N PHE A 76 14.25 -5.26 -10.51
CA PHE A 76 14.84 -5.71 -9.26
C PHE A 76 15.71 -6.95 -9.42
N LEU A 77 16.69 -7.11 -8.53
CA LEU A 77 17.61 -8.24 -8.52
C LEU A 77 16.89 -9.53 -8.12
N GLN A 78 16.00 -9.47 -7.11
CA GLN A 78 15.10 -10.56 -6.76
C GLN A 78 13.87 -10.53 -7.67
N ARG A 79 14.05 -10.98 -8.91
CA ARG A 79 12.97 -11.02 -9.88
C ARG A 79 11.91 -12.05 -9.50
N GLY A 80 10.66 -11.70 -9.73
CA GLY A 80 9.51 -12.58 -9.54
C GLY A 80 8.29 -12.00 -10.22
N THR A 81 7.21 -12.77 -10.25
CA THR A 81 5.94 -12.30 -10.83
C THR A 81 4.95 -12.08 -9.70
N LEU A 82 4.47 -10.85 -9.55
CA LEU A 82 3.37 -10.57 -8.65
C LEU A 82 2.07 -11.10 -9.25
N GLY A 83 1.34 -11.88 -8.46
CA GLY A 83 0.08 -12.47 -8.87
C GLY A 83 -1.03 -11.41 -9.01
N PRO A 84 -2.09 -11.71 -9.78
CA PRO A 84 -3.21 -10.78 -9.96
C PRO A 84 -3.84 -10.33 -8.64
N THR A 85 -4.01 -11.25 -7.67
CA THR A 85 -4.59 -10.93 -6.35
C THR A 85 -3.71 -9.94 -5.57
N THR A 86 -2.40 -10.12 -5.60
CA THR A 86 -1.44 -9.18 -4.99
C THR A 86 -1.51 -7.81 -5.65
N LEU A 87 -1.59 -7.73 -6.98
CA LEU A 87 -1.74 -6.47 -7.69
C LEU A 87 -3.06 -5.79 -7.36
N THR A 88 -4.15 -6.55 -7.23
CA THR A 88 -5.44 -6.04 -6.75
C THR A 88 -5.31 -5.45 -5.34
N THR A 89 -4.68 -6.16 -4.41
CA THR A 89 -4.44 -5.64 -3.05
C THR A 89 -3.59 -4.38 -3.05
N LEU A 90 -2.51 -4.34 -3.84
CA LEU A 90 -1.65 -3.16 -3.99
C LEU A 90 -2.43 -1.96 -4.52
N PHE A 91 -3.29 -2.18 -5.52
CA PHE A 91 -4.18 -1.14 -6.04
C PHE A 91 -5.17 -0.66 -4.96
N LEU A 92 -5.85 -1.57 -4.26
CA LEU A 92 -6.85 -1.23 -3.24
C LEU A 92 -6.23 -0.45 -2.08
N ILE A 93 -5.10 -0.91 -1.54
CA ILE A 93 -4.42 -0.22 -0.44
C ILE A 93 -3.79 1.09 -0.91
N GLY A 94 -3.28 1.15 -2.14
CA GLY A 94 -2.82 2.39 -2.77
C GLY A 94 -3.95 3.42 -2.89
N PHE A 95 -5.15 2.97 -3.26
CA PHE A 95 -6.33 3.84 -3.31
C PHE A 95 -6.73 4.36 -1.92
N VAL A 96 -6.70 3.51 -0.88
CA VAL A 96 -6.95 3.91 0.51
C VAL A 96 -5.92 4.95 0.97
N ARG A 97 -4.63 4.68 0.77
CA ARG A 97 -3.52 5.59 1.07
C ARG A 97 -3.70 6.95 0.41
N ASN A 98 -3.94 6.96 -0.91
CA ASN A 98 -4.17 8.18 -1.67
C ASN A 98 -5.41 8.95 -1.17
N SER A 99 -6.49 8.24 -0.86
CA SER A 99 -7.72 8.84 -0.32
C SER A 99 -7.48 9.52 1.03
N LEU A 100 -6.65 8.92 1.90
CA LEU A 100 -6.26 9.53 3.18
C LEU A 100 -5.47 10.82 2.98
N ILE A 101 -4.52 10.84 2.02
CA ILE A 101 -3.75 12.05 1.70
C ILE A 101 -4.69 13.16 1.19
N VAL A 102 -5.57 12.84 0.25
CA VAL A 102 -6.47 13.86 -0.34
C VAL A 102 -7.45 14.40 0.70
N SER A 103 -8.05 13.52 1.52
CA SER A 103 -9.06 13.90 2.51
C SER A 103 -8.47 14.77 3.63
N ASN A 104 -7.28 14.41 4.12
CA ASN A 104 -6.67 15.07 5.27
C ASN A 104 -5.66 16.17 4.88
N ARG A 105 -5.28 16.24 3.60
CA ARG A 105 -4.29 17.18 3.05
C ARG A 105 -2.92 17.07 3.72
N HIS A 106 -2.61 15.89 4.27
CA HIS A 106 -1.33 15.57 4.87
C HIS A 106 -1.02 14.08 4.67
N ILE A 107 0.27 13.73 4.71
CA ILE A 107 0.72 12.35 4.47
C ILE A 107 0.67 11.46 5.72
N GLY A 108 0.57 12.03 6.92
CA GLY A 108 0.74 11.31 8.19
C GLY A 108 -0.09 10.03 8.34
N TYR A 109 -1.39 10.03 8.01
CA TYR A 109 -2.22 8.81 8.11
C TYR A 109 -1.87 7.76 7.05
N SER A 110 -1.60 8.18 5.82
CA SER A 110 -1.15 7.29 4.74
C SER A 110 0.18 6.65 5.11
N TRP A 111 1.12 7.46 5.58
CA TRP A 111 2.43 7.04 6.08
C TRP A 111 2.31 6.07 7.25
N ALA A 112 1.49 6.34 8.26
CA ALA A 112 1.32 5.43 9.39
C ALA A 112 0.75 4.07 8.96
N LEU A 113 -0.24 4.06 8.05
CA LEU A 113 -0.78 2.84 7.47
C LEU A 113 0.29 2.07 6.68
N HIS A 114 1.06 2.77 5.85
CA HIS A 114 2.15 2.21 5.06
C HIS A 114 3.29 1.68 5.94
N PHE A 115 3.63 2.41 6.99
CA PHE A 115 4.63 1.96 7.94
C PHE A 115 4.19 0.66 8.64
N GLY A 116 2.93 0.62 9.08
CA GLY A 116 2.38 -0.51 9.84
C GLY A 116 2.40 -1.86 9.12
N TRP A 117 2.23 -1.91 7.80
CA TRP A 117 2.31 -3.18 7.04
C TRP A 117 3.74 -3.51 6.61
N MET A 118 4.58 -2.52 6.26
CA MET A 118 5.97 -2.76 5.84
C MET A 118 6.84 -3.28 6.98
N VAL A 119 6.68 -2.74 8.19
CA VAL A 119 7.46 -3.18 9.35
C VAL A 119 7.26 -4.67 9.64
N LEU A 120 6.07 -5.21 9.33
CA LEU A 120 5.76 -6.62 9.51
C LEU A 120 6.35 -7.50 8.40
N LEU A 121 6.36 -7.03 7.15
CA LEU A 121 6.82 -7.80 5.99
C LEU A 121 8.33 -7.72 5.75
N PHE A 122 8.96 -6.61 6.13
CA PHE A 122 10.36 -6.29 5.82
C PHE A 122 11.22 -6.14 7.07
N GLY A 123 10.67 -5.73 8.21
CA GLY A 123 11.39 -5.70 9.49
C GLY A 123 11.68 -7.08 10.09
N SER A 124 11.12 -8.14 9.49
CA SER A 124 11.26 -9.53 9.96
C SER A 124 11.95 -10.42 8.92
N ARG A 125 12.60 -11.48 9.41
CA ARG A 125 13.04 -12.62 8.61
C ARG A 125 11.87 -13.58 8.49
N LEU A 126 11.43 -13.81 7.26
CA LEU A 126 10.38 -14.78 6.94
C LEU A 126 11.01 -15.94 6.18
N TYR A 127 10.88 -17.15 6.72
CA TYR A 127 11.51 -18.34 6.17
C TYR A 127 10.59 -19.56 6.26
N ARG A 128 10.74 -20.48 5.31
CA ARG A 128 10.01 -21.76 5.30
C ARG A 128 10.56 -22.64 6.42
N VAL A 129 9.68 -23.19 7.25
CA VAL A 129 10.07 -23.99 8.43
C VAL A 129 10.85 -25.24 8.02
N GLU A 130 10.43 -25.91 6.94
CA GLU A 130 11.03 -27.17 6.48
C GLU A 130 12.46 -27.01 5.95
N THR A 131 12.73 -25.92 5.22
CA THR A 131 14.01 -25.74 4.50
C THR A 131 14.90 -24.67 5.13
N ASN A 132 14.38 -23.87 6.06
CA ASN A 132 15.05 -22.70 6.65
C ASN A 132 15.51 -21.65 5.60
N ILE A 133 14.94 -21.71 4.38
CA ILE A 133 15.23 -20.78 3.29
C ILE A 133 14.35 -19.53 3.45
N ASN A 134 14.99 -18.36 3.34
CA ASN A 134 14.29 -17.07 3.39
C ASN A 134 13.38 -16.91 2.17
N LEU A 135 12.18 -16.40 2.39
CA LEU A 135 11.31 -15.97 1.31
C LEU A 135 11.90 -14.74 0.62
N THR A 136 11.91 -14.78 -0.70
CA THR A 136 12.16 -13.60 -1.55
C THR A 136 11.04 -12.59 -1.42
N GLU A 137 11.29 -11.32 -1.75
CA GLU A 137 10.26 -10.28 -1.67
C GLU A 137 8.99 -10.58 -2.51
N PRO A 138 9.08 -11.02 -3.79
CA PRO A 138 7.89 -11.38 -4.55
C PRO A 138 7.07 -12.50 -3.89
N GLU A 139 7.73 -13.49 -3.29
CA GLU A 139 7.04 -14.56 -2.55
C GLU A 139 6.30 -14.02 -1.33
N ARG A 140 6.90 -13.10 -0.58
CA ARG A 140 6.23 -12.44 0.55
C ARG A 140 5.01 -11.66 0.06
N PHE A 141 5.13 -10.90 -1.02
CA PHE A 141 4.02 -10.13 -1.58
C PHE A 141 2.88 -11.04 -2.03
N ASN A 142 3.21 -12.13 -2.73
CA ASN A 142 2.21 -13.10 -3.18
C ASN A 142 1.54 -13.82 -2.01
N MET A 143 2.30 -14.23 -1.00
CA MET A 143 1.77 -14.94 0.14
C MET A 143 0.87 -14.07 1.03
N PHE A 144 1.34 -12.87 1.40
CA PHE A 144 0.64 -12.05 2.37
C PHE A 144 -0.38 -11.12 1.71
N LEU A 145 -0.02 -10.42 0.64
CA LEU A 145 -0.92 -9.48 -0.03
C LEU A 145 -1.87 -10.17 -0.99
N GLY A 146 -1.46 -11.31 -1.56
CA GLY A 146 -2.32 -12.14 -2.40
C GLY A 146 -3.31 -12.99 -1.61
N SER A 147 -3.25 -12.98 -0.27
CA SER A 147 -4.14 -13.76 0.59
C SER A 147 -5.59 -13.26 0.52
N PRO A 148 -6.60 -14.15 0.59
CA PRO A 148 -8.00 -13.74 0.59
C PRO A 148 -8.36 -12.78 1.73
N GLU A 149 -7.74 -12.95 2.89
CA GLU A 149 -7.98 -12.08 4.05
C GLU A 149 -7.50 -10.66 3.80
N MET A 150 -6.31 -10.49 3.20
CA MET A 150 -5.79 -9.17 2.89
C MET A 150 -6.61 -8.49 1.80
N VAL A 151 -6.97 -9.21 0.74
CA VAL A 151 -7.84 -8.69 -0.32
C VAL A 151 -9.18 -8.21 0.27
N SER A 152 -9.78 -9.00 1.16
CA SER A 152 -11.07 -8.67 1.78
C SER A 152 -10.97 -7.40 2.65
N ILE A 153 -9.95 -7.30 3.50
CA ILE A 153 -9.74 -6.11 4.34
C ILE A 153 -9.45 -4.88 3.48
N SER A 154 -8.57 -5.00 2.48
CA SER A 154 -8.26 -3.90 1.56
C SER A 154 -9.49 -3.45 0.77
N LEU A 155 -10.36 -4.37 0.36
CA LEU A 155 -11.61 -4.05 -0.34
C LEU A 155 -12.56 -3.26 0.56
N ILE A 156 -12.77 -3.73 1.81
CA ILE A 156 -13.62 -3.02 2.78
C ILE A 156 -13.10 -1.60 3.02
N LEU A 157 -11.80 -1.46 3.27
CA LEU A 157 -11.18 -0.14 3.47
C LEU A 157 -11.32 0.75 2.23
N ALA A 158 -11.13 0.19 1.03
CA ALA A 158 -11.27 0.93 -0.22
C ALA A 158 -12.71 1.42 -0.44
N VAL A 159 -13.72 0.59 -0.13
CA VAL A 159 -15.14 0.99 -0.20
C VAL A 159 -15.43 2.12 0.79
N VAL A 160 -14.95 2.03 2.02
CA VAL A 160 -15.10 3.10 3.02
C VAL A 160 -14.42 4.39 2.55
N SER A 161 -13.20 4.31 2.04
CA SER A 161 -12.47 5.46 1.47
C SER A 161 -13.21 6.08 0.28
N PHE A 162 -13.79 5.25 -0.61
CA PHE A 162 -14.58 5.71 -1.74
C PHE A 162 -15.80 6.52 -1.29
N ILE A 163 -16.59 5.98 -0.34
CA ILE A 163 -17.77 6.65 0.19
C ILE A 163 -17.37 7.98 0.86
N HIS A 164 -16.29 7.96 1.64
CA HIS A 164 -15.80 9.15 2.32
C HIS A 164 -15.37 10.25 1.34
N LEU A 165 -14.55 9.89 0.34
CA LEU A 165 -14.00 10.84 -0.63
C LEU A 165 -15.08 11.43 -1.54
N THR A 166 -16.03 10.62 -2.00
CA THR A 166 -17.17 11.10 -2.78
C THR A 166 -18.06 12.06 -1.97
N GLY A 167 -18.23 11.80 -0.67
CA GLY A 167 -18.91 12.71 0.25
C GLY A 167 -18.21 14.06 0.45
N ILE A 168 -16.87 14.09 0.39
CA ILE A 168 -16.08 15.33 0.45
C ILE A 168 -16.24 16.14 -0.85
N ASP A 169 -16.07 15.49 -2.00
CA ASP A 169 -16.16 16.17 -3.31
C ASP A 169 -17.54 16.81 -3.53
N LYS A 170 -18.63 16.14 -3.12
CA LYS A 170 -19.99 16.70 -3.18
C LYS A 170 -20.15 17.94 -2.30
N ARG A 171 -19.57 17.93 -1.08
CA ARG A 171 -19.63 19.08 -0.15
C ARG A 171 -18.89 20.29 -0.70
N ILE A 172 -17.70 20.09 -1.28
CA ILE A 172 -16.91 21.18 -1.88
C ILE A 172 -17.66 21.80 -3.06
N LYS A 173 -18.24 20.98 -3.95
CA LYS A 173 -19.04 21.49 -5.08
C LYS A 173 -20.24 22.31 -4.62
N LYS A 174 -20.92 21.91 -3.54
CA LYS A 174 -22.07 22.64 -2.99
C LYS A 174 -21.69 24.03 -2.48
N ILE A 175 -20.56 24.17 -1.79
CA ILE A 175 -20.06 25.46 -1.27
C ILE A 175 -19.75 26.42 -2.41
N ASN A 176 -19.06 25.95 -3.45
CA ASN A 176 -18.68 26.79 -4.60
C ASN A 176 -19.87 27.22 -5.49
N LEU A 177 -21.05 26.60 -5.33
CA LEU A 177 -22.27 26.98 -6.05
C LEU A 177 -23.14 27.96 -5.25
N SER A 178 -22.82 28.18 -3.97
CA SER A 178 -23.52 29.12 -3.08
C SER A 178 -22.81 30.46 -2.91
N GLU A 179 -21.65 30.63 -3.54
CA GLU A 179 -20.90 31.89 -3.70
C GLU A 179 -21.13 32.46 -5.10
#